data_AF-A0A356QLM6-F1
#
_entry.id   AF-A0A356QLM6-F1
#
_cell.length_a   1.000
_cell.length_b   1.000
_cell.length_c   1.000
_cell.angle_alpha   90.00
_cell.angle_beta   90.00
_cell.angle_gamma   90.00
#
_symmetry.space_group_name_H-M   'P 1'
#
loop_
_entity.id
_entity.type
_entity.pdbx_description
1 polymer ?
#
loop_
_entity_poly.entity_id
_entity_poly.type
_entity_poly.pdbx_seq_one_letter_code
_entity_poly.pdbx_strand_id
1 'polypeptide(L)'
;MSQPVLICRPGERGETLADALRASEGWVESLDVMHLEALPEDATQRQVWLDIDRYHKIVVVSPFAAYCLSEALDRYWPQLPIGIDYYSVGRGTASILFDQLGVRVRIPPPQQGEDTSEALLSLASLRHLAHQRVLLVAGEGGRTLIADTLAARGATITRLAVYRR
;
A
#
# COMPACT_ATOMS: atom_id res chain seq x y z
N MET A 1 -17.71 -4.92 34.04
CA MET A 1 -16.54 -4.02 33.90
C MET A 1 -15.99 -4.22 32.51
N SER A 2 -15.92 -3.16 31.69
CA SER A 2 -15.27 -3.20 30.38
C SER A 2 -13.78 -3.51 30.57
N GLN A 3 -13.21 -4.37 29.72
CA GLN A 3 -11.78 -4.65 29.78
C GLN A 3 -10.99 -3.43 29.26
N PRO A 4 -9.84 -3.11 29.88
CA PRO A 4 -8.87 -2.19 29.31
C PRO A 4 -8.51 -2.54 27.87
N VAL A 5 -8.45 -1.54 26.99
CA VAL A 5 -7.89 -1.70 25.64
C VAL A 5 -6.65 -0.82 25.49
N LEU A 6 -5.53 -1.43 25.11
CA LEU A 6 -4.31 -0.73 24.74
C LEU A 6 -4.16 -0.73 23.22
N ILE A 7 -4.07 0.46 22.62
CA ILE A 7 -3.89 0.63 21.18
C ILE A 7 -2.41 0.86 20.90
N CYS A 8 -1.80 -0.11 20.23
CA CYS A 8 -0.40 -0.06 19.78
C CYS A 8 -0.27 0.29 18.28
N ARG A 9 -1.37 0.68 17.63
CA ARG A 9 -1.37 1.03 16.21
C ARG A 9 -0.99 2.50 16.08
N PRO A 10 0.05 2.85 15.30
CA PRO A 10 0.47 4.23 15.19
C PRO A 10 -0.37 5.05 14.21
N GLY A 11 -0.29 6.37 14.38
CA GLY A 11 -0.87 7.39 13.50
C GLY A 11 -2.39 7.49 13.58
N GLU A 12 -2.98 8.20 12.62
CA GLU A 12 -4.41 8.55 12.59
C GLU A 12 -5.36 7.35 12.68
N ARG A 13 -4.93 6.18 12.21
CA ARG A 13 -5.72 4.95 12.30
C ARG A 13 -5.78 4.38 13.71
N GLY A 14 -4.75 4.60 14.52
CA GLY A 14 -4.75 4.30 15.95
C GLY A 14 -5.74 5.20 16.66
N GLU A 15 -5.65 6.51 16.41
CA GLU A 15 -6.55 7.51 17.00
C GLU A 15 -8.01 7.30 16.60
N THR A 16 -8.30 7.04 15.32
CA THR A 16 -9.67 6.76 14.85
C THR A 16 -10.27 5.53 15.56
N LEU A 17 -9.45 4.49 15.79
CA LEU A 17 -9.88 3.31 16.53
C LEU A 17 -10.06 3.63 18.02
N ALA A 18 -9.17 4.45 18.60
CA ALA A 18 -9.25 4.90 19.97
C ALA A 18 -10.55 5.66 20.23
N ASP A 19 -10.88 6.60 19.35
CA ASP A 19 -12.10 7.41 19.46
C ASP A 19 -13.36 6.56 19.32
N ALA A 20 -13.38 5.61 18.38
CA ALA A 20 -14.48 4.67 18.22
C ALA A 20 -14.69 3.80 19.47
N LEU A 21 -13.62 3.38 20.13
CA LEU A 21 -13.70 2.57 21.35
C LEU A 21 -14.06 3.41 22.58
N ARG A 22 -13.52 4.63 22.72
CA ARG A 22 -13.90 5.58 23.79
C ARG A 22 -15.38 5.93 23.75
N ALA A 23 -15.95 6.05 22.54
CA ALA A 23 -17.39 6.27 22.36
C ALA A 23 -18.28 5.13 22.89
N SER A 24 -17.70 3.94 23.16
CA SER A 24 -18.40 2.78 23.71
C SER A 24 -18.23 2.58 25.23
N GLU A 25 -17.81 3.62 25.96
CA GLU A 25 -17.57 3.60 27.43
C GLU A 25 -16.46 2.62 27.87
N GLY A 26 -15.53 2.30 26.97
CA GLY A 26 -14.33 1.53 27.28
C GLY A 26 -13.19 2.39 27.84
N TRP A 27 -12.34 1.81 28.71
CA TRP A 27 -11.07 2.43 29.08
C TRP A 27 -10.04 2.12 27.98
N VAL A 28 -9.60 3.16 27.25
CA VAL A 28 -8.75 3.04 26.07
C VAL A 28 -7.54 3.95 26.21
N GLU A 29 -6.36 3.35 26.20
CA GLU A 29 -5.08 4.06 26.19
C GLU A 29 -4.35 3.81 24.87
N SER A 30 -3.64 4.82 24.37
CA SER A 30 -2.80 4.68 23.19
C SER A 30 -1.34 4.66 23.60
N LEU A 31 -0.60 3.66 23.13
CA LEU A 31 0.82 3.52 23.33
C LEU A 31 1.52 3.54 21.99
N ASP A 32 2.35 4.56 21.79
CA ASP A 32 3.11 4.68 20.56
C ASP A 32 4.34 3.75 20.62
N VAL A 33 4.22 2.59 19.96
CA VAL A 33 5.25 1.54 19.95
C VAL A 33 6.04 1.48 18.64
N MET A 34 5.64 2.23 17.61
CA MET A 34 6.16 2.09 16.26
C MET A 34 5.90 3.38 15.47
N HIS A 35 6.89 3.90 14.75
CA HIS A 35 6.71 5.10 13.93
C HIS A 35 6.95 4.78 12.46
N LEU A 36 6.11 5.31 11.58
CA LEU A 36 6.33 5.21 10.14
C LEU A 36 7.14 6.42 9.68
N GLU A 37 8.34 6.17 9.18
CA GLU A 37 9.21 7.22 8.66
C GLU A 37 9.42 7.01 7.15
N ALA A 38 9.14 8.03 6.35
CA ALA A 38 9.44 7.99 4.92
C ALA A 38 10.96 7.90 4.70
N LEU A 39 11.38 7.04 3.79
CA LEU A 39 12.79 6.99 3.42
C LEU A 39 13.17 8.23 2.60
N PRO A 40 14.37 8.80 2.81
CA PRO A 40 14.85 9.88 1.97
C PRO A 40 14.98 9.39 0.52
N GLU A 41 14.48 10.19 -0.41
CA GLU A 41 14.51 9.84 -1.83
C GLU A 41 15.96 9.88 -2.36
N ASP A 42 16.45 8.73 -2.81
CA ASP A 42 17.73 8.63 -3.52
C ASP A 42 17.56 8.70 -5.05
N ALA A 43 18.68 8.68 -5.78
CA ALA A 43 18.67 8.75 -7.24
C ALA A 43 17.96 7.55 -7.89
N THR A 44 18.03 6.37 -7.29
CA THR A 44 17.38 5.15 -7.81
C THR A 44 15.87 5.24 -7.65
N GLN A 45 15.39 5.65 -6.48
CA GLN A 45 13.98 5.88 -6.20
C GLN A 45 13.41 6.97 -7.10
N ARG A 46 14.13 8.08 -7.27
CA ARG A 46 13.74 9.15 -8.21
C ARG A 46 13.58 8.63 -9.63
N GLN A 47 14.51 7.81 -10.11
CA GLN A 47 14.39 7.25 -11.45
C GLN A 47 13.14 6.38 -11.59
N VAL A 48 12.79 5.59 -10.56
CA VAL A 48 11.55 4.78 -10.58
C VAL A 48 10.30 5.67 -10.70
N TRP A 49 10.29 6.83 -10.05
CA TRP A 49 9.19 7.81 -10.16
C TRP A 49 9.11 8.45 -11.55
N LEU A 50 10.23 8.86 -12.11
CA LEU A 50 10.29 9.43 -13.45
C LEU A 50 9.94 8.42 -14.56
N ASP A 51 10.14 7.13 -14.29
CA ASP A 51 9.89 6.03 -15.23
C ASP A 51 8.54 5.31 -14.98
N ILE A 52 7.61 5.95 -14.26
CA ILE A 52 6.43 5.22 -13.79
C ILE A 52 5.53 4.73 -14.94
N ASP A 53 5.54 5.44 -16.06
CA ASP A 53 4.87 5.10 -17.33
C ASP A 53 5.36 3.77 -17.93
N ARG A 54 6.54 3.30 -17.53
CA ARG A 54 7.12 2.02 -17.99
C ARG A 54 6.53 0.82 -17.26
N TYR A 55 5.74 1.02 -16.20
CA TYR A 55 5.08 -0.07 -15.48
C TYR A 55 3.68 -0.29 -16.01
N HIS A 56 3.33 -1.57 -16.16
CA HIS A 56 1.97 -1.95 -16.55
C HIS A 56 1.07 -2.04 -15.32
N LYS A 57 1.66 -2.36 -14.17
CA LYS A 57 0.94 -2.56 -12.90
C LYS A 57 1.71 -1.97 -11.74
N ILE A 58 0.99 -1.34 -10.82
CA ILE A 58 1.52 -0.84 -9.56
C ILE A 58 0.76 -1.51 -8.41
N VAL A 59 1.50 -2.16 -7.52
CA VAL A 59 0.97 -2.80 -6.31
C VAL A 59 1.41 -2.01 -5.09
N VAL A 60 0.45 -1.53 -4.31
CA VAL A 60 0.70 -0.73 -3.11
C VAL A 60 0.18 -1.48 -1.89
N VAL A 61 1.07 -1.80 -0.94
CA VAL A 61 0.75 -2.76 0.13
C VAL A 61 0.31 -2.11 1.44
N SER A 62 0.41 -0.79 1.58
CA SER A 62 -0.01 -0.10 2.80
C SER A 62 -0.48 1.33 2.53
N PRO A 63 -1.25 1.93 3.46
CA PRO A 63 -1.72 3.31 3.36
C PRO A 63 -0.56 4.31 3.31
N PHE A 64 0.46 4.10 4.13
CA PHE A 64 1.64 4.96 4.13
C PHE A 64 2.43 4.85 2.84
N ALA A 65 2.52 3.66 2.24
CA ALA A 65 3.08 3.51 0.89
C ALA A 65 2.25 4.24 -0.17
N ALA A 66 0.92 4.29 -0.05
CA ALA A 66 0.06 5.08 -0.93
C ALA A 66 0.31 6.58 -0.78
N TYR A 67 0.47 7.08 0.45
CA TYR A 67 0.85 8.47 0.70
C TYR A 67 2.21 8.80 0.07
N CYS A 68 3.25 8.00 0.35
CA CYS A 68 4.58 8.22 -0.23
C CYS A 68 4.59 8.16 -1.76
N LEU A 69 3.85 7.23 -2.36
CA LEU A 69 3.70 7.15 -3.82
C LEU A 69 3.02 8.41 -4.36
N SER A 70 1.92 8.83 -3.75
CA SER A 70 1.14 9.96 -4.26
C SER A 70 1.92 11.27 -4.18
N GLU A 71 2.59 11.51 -3.05
CA GLU A 71 3.52 12.65 -2.88
C GLU A 71 4.65 12.64 -3.92
N ALA A 72 5.19 11.47 -4.26
CA ALA A 72 6.22 11.38 -5.29
C ALA A 72 5.66 11.69 -6.69
N LEU A 73 4.47 11.20 -7.02
CA LEU A 73 3.88 11.41 -8.34
C LEU A 73 3.39 12.85 -8.54
N ASP A 74 2.87 13.49 -7.51
CA ASP A 74 2.51 14.92 -7.57
C ASP A 74 3.71 15.80 -7.93
N ARG A 75 4.91 15.47 -7.42
CA ARG A 75 6.16 16.19 -7.74
C ARG A 75 6.60 16.06 -9.20
N TYR A 76 6.40 14.89 -9.82
CA TYR A 76 7.04 14.55 -11.10
C TYR A 76 6.06 14.45 -12.28
N TRP A 77 4.78 14.23 -12.00
CA TRP A 77 3.77 13.93 -13.02
C TRP A 77 2.57 14.87 -12.86
N PRO A 78 2.58 16.03 -13.54
CA PRO A 78 1.42 16.93 -13.60
C PRO A 78 0.16 16.23 -14.13
N GLN A 79 0.36 15.21 -14.97
CA GLN A 79 -0.66 14.28 -15.40
C GLN A 79 -0.11 12.86 -15.34
N LEU A 80 -0.86 11.95 -14.71
CA LEU A 80 -0.47 10.56 -14.61
C LEU A 80 -0.51 9.87 -15.98
N PRO A 81 0.44 8.95 -16.25
CA PRO A 81 0.40 8.12 -17.44
C PRO A 81 -0.85 7.24 -17.46
N ILE A 82 -1.40 7.05 -18.66
CA ILE A 82 -2.55 6.19 -18.89
C ILE A 82 -2.11 4.73 -19.06
N GLY A 83 -3.01 3.79 -18.78
CA GLY A 83 -2.79 2.36 -19.03
C GLY A 83 -2.10 1.60 -17.88
N ILE A 84 -1.89 2.25 -16.73
CA ILE A 84 -1.39 1.56 -15.53
C ILE A 84 -2.55 0.98 -14.72
N ASP A 85 -2.47 -0.31 -14.41
CA ASP A 85 -3.38 -0.95 -13.47
C ASP A 85 -2.86 -0.83 -12.03
N TYR A 86 -3.66 -0.20 -11.14
CA TYR A 86 -3.32 -0.07 -9.72
C TYR A 86 -3.96 -1.17 -8.88
N TYR A 87 -3.23 -1.64 -7.88
CA TYR A 87 -3.63 -2.72 -7.00
C TYR A 87 -3.30 -2.40 -5.54
N SER A 88 -4.14 -2.84 -4.61
CA SER A 88 -3.82 -2.80 -3.18
C SER A 88 -4.49 -3.92 -2.42
N VAL A 89 -3.90 -4.32 -1.29
CA VAL A 89 -4.44 -5.40 -0.44
C VAL A 89 -5.75 -5.03 0.27
N GLY A 90 -5.98 -3.74 0.55
CA GLY A 90 -7.11 -3.32 1.38
C GLY A 90 -7.70 -1.98 0.99
N ARG A 91 -8.98 -1.79 1.34
CA ARG A 91 -9.80 -0.62 0.97
C ARG A 91 -9.20 0.72 1.38
N GLY A 92 -8.58 0.78 2.55
CA GLY A 92 -8.02 2.03 3.04
C GLY A 92 -6.80 2.50 2.22
N THR A 93 -6.03 1.58 1.63
CA THR A 93 -4.94 1.94 0.70
C THR A 93 -5.52 2.41 -0.64
N ALA A 94 -6.54 1.70 -1.15
CA ALA A 94 -7.24 2.08 -2.37
C ALA A 94 -7.89 3.46 -2.29
N SER A 95 -8.47 3.81 -1.14
CA SER A 95 -9.13 5.11 -0.93
C SER A 95 -8.13 6.26 -1.02
N ILE A 96 -6.97 6.15 -0.36
CA ILE A 96 -5.92 7.18 -0.44
C ILE A 96 -5.46 7.40 -1.88
N LEU A 97 -5.20 6.31 -2.63
CA LEU A 97 -4.80 6.42 -4.03
C LEU A 97 -5.89 7.06 -4.90
N PHE A 98 -7.16 6.75 -4.65
CA PHE A 98 -8.26 7.39 -5.35
C PHE A 98 -8.36 8.87 -5.02
N ASP A 99 -8.30 9.23 -3.73
CA ASP A 99 -8.48 10.59 -3.25
C ASP A 99 -7.30 11.50 -3.66
N GLN A 100 -6.06 10.99 -3.64
CA GLN A 100 -4.86 11.78 -3.96
C GLN A 100 -4.49 11.78 -5.44
N LEU A 101 -4.74 10.68 -6.16
CA LEU A 101 -4.28 10.51 -7.55
C LEU A 101 -5.43 10.35 -8.55
N GLY A 102 -6.67 10.22 -8.09
CA GLY A 102 -7.83 9.98 -8.96
C GLY A 102 -7.83 8.59 -9.63
N VAL A 103 -6.96 7.67 -9.18
CA VAL A 103 -6.80 6.36 -9.83
C VAL A 103 -7.75 5.31 -9.27
N ARG A 104 -8.29 4.47 -10.16
CA ARG A 104 -9.09 3.30 -9.74
C ARG A 104 -8.17 2.16 -9.35
N VAL A 105 -8.34 1.67 -8.12
CA VAL A 105 -7.52 0.59 -7.57
C VAL A 105 -8.30 -0.72 -7.52
N ARG A 106 -7.69 -1.79 -8.02
CA ARG A 106 -8.21 -3.14 -7.91
C ARG A 106 -7.87 -3.71 -6.54
N ILE A 107 -8.90 -4.13 -5.82
CA ILE A 107 -8.79 -4.76 -4.49
C ILE A 107 -9.37 -6.17 -4.53
N PRO A 108 -8.96 -7.07 -3.62
CA PRO A 108 -9.59 -8.38 -3.48
C PRO A 108 -11.09 -8.25 -3.21
N PRO A 109 -11.94 -9.18 -3.70
CA PRO A 109 -13.36 -9.17 -3.38
C PRO A 109 -13.58 -9.43 -1.87
N PRO A 110 -14.54 -8.74 -1.23
CA PRO A 110 -14.75 -8.78 0.22
C PRO A 110 -15.12 -10.16 0.77
N GLN A 111 -15.55 -11.09 -0.09
CA GLN A 111 -15.94 -12.45 0.29
C GLN A 111 -14.73 -13.37 0.56
N GLN A 112 -13.50 -12.95 0.26
CA GLN A 112 -12.29 -13.72 0.54
C GLN A 112 -11.70 -13.46 1.95
N GLY A 113 -12.45 -12.79 2.82
CA GLY A 113 -12.26 -12.85 4.27
C GLY A 113 -11.12 -12.00 4.85
N GLU A 114 -10.09 -11.63 4.10
CA GLU A 114 -8.97 -10.86 4.67
C GLU A 114 -8.32 -9.93 3.63
N ASP A 115 -7.94 -8.70 4.06
CA ASP A 115 -7.11 -7.76 3.30
C ASP A 115 -5.66 -8.30 3.22
N THR A 116 -5.46 -9.44 2.55
CA THR A 116 -4.19 -10.18 2.52
C THR A 116 -3.53 -10.18 1.15
N SER A 117 -2.22 -10.44 1.18
CA SER A 117 -1.41 -10.66 -0.02
C SER A 117 -1.96 -11.81 -0.87
N GLU A 118 -2.43 -12.87 -0.22
CA GLU A 118 -3.00 -14.07 -0.81
C GLU A 118 -4.29 -13.75 -1.57
N ALA A 119 -5.19 -12.98 -0.94
CA ALA A 119 -6.43 -12.54 -1.57
C ALA A 119 -6.15 -11.66 -2.79
N LEU A 120 -5.15 -10.77 -2.73
CA LEU A 120 -4.73 -9.97 -3.88
C LEU A 120 -4.23 -10.84 -5.02
N LEU A 121 -3.39 -11.83 -4.71
CA LEU A 121 -2.80 -12.74 -5.69
C LEU A 121 -3.83 -13.68 -6.34
N SER A 122 -5.06 -13.75 -5.82
CA SER A 122 -6.16 -14.54 -6.41
C SER A 122 -6.80 -13.87 -7.64
N LEU A 123 -6.64 -12.55 -7.77
CA LEU A 123 -7.20 -11.75 -8.86
C LEU A 123 -6.76 -12.29 -10.23
N ALA A 124 -7.74 -12.51 -11.12
CA ALA A 124 -7.49 -13.05 -12.46
C ALA A 124 -6.46 -12.23 -13.25
N SER A 125 -6.52 -10.90 -13.12
CA SER A 125 -5.59 -9.95 -13.77
C SER A 125 -4.13 -10.04 -13.29
N LEU A 126 -3.84 -10.85 -12.27
CA LEU A 126 -2.50 -11.09 -11.75
C LEU A 126 -1.99 -12.53 -11.98
N ARG A 127 -2.72 -13.37 -12.72
CA ARG A 127 -2.37 -14.78 -12.92
C ARG A 127 -1.32 -15.01 -14.01
N HIS A 128 -1.34 -14.23 -15.08
CA HIS A 128 -0.42 -14.33 -16.21
C HIS A 128 0.25 -12.99 -16.44
N LEU A 129 1.56 -12.91 -16.23
CA LEU A 129 2.30 -11.64 -16.20
C LEU A 129 3.53 -11.65 -17.09
N ALA A 130 3.61 -12.59 -18.04
CA ALA A 130 4.70 -12.63 -19.02
C ALA A 130 4.87 -11.25 -19.69
N HIS A 131 6.10 -10.76 -19.70
CA HIS A 131 6.49 -9.45 -20.26
C HIS A 131 5.86 -8.22 -19.56
N GLN A 132 5.19 -8.40 -18.42
CA GLN A 132 4.63 -7.30 -17.65
C GLN A 132 5.66 -6.78 -16.64
N ARG A 133 5.87 -5.48 -16.65
CA ARG A 133 6.65 -4.76 -15.63
C ARG A 133 5.72 -4.35 -14.50
N VAL A 134 6.07 -4.71 -13.28
CA VAL A 134 5.26 -4.45 -12.08
C VAL A 134 6.12 -3.74 -11.03
N LEU A 135 5.61 -2.60 -10.54
CA LEU A 135 6.19 -1.89 -9.42
C LEU A 135 5.49 -2.30 -8.13
N LEU A 136 6.25 -2.74 -7.14
CA LEU A 136 5.76 -3.03 -5.79
C LEU A 136 6.24 -1.95 -4.83
N VAL A 137 5.32 -1.11 -4.36
CA VAL A 137 5.58 -0.02 -3.40
C VAL A 137 5.24 -0.51 -2.00
N ALA A 138 6.25 -0.57 -1.13
CA ALA A 138 6.15 -1.18 0.20
C ALA A 138 7.06 -0.48 1.23
N GLY A 139 7.00 -0.94 2.48
CA GLY A 139 7.99 -0.57 3.49
C GLY A 139 9.21 -1.50 3.46
N GLU A 140 10.29 -1.09 4.12
CA GLU A 140 11.47 -1.93 4.35
C GLU A 140 11.09 -3.24 5.05
N GLY A 141 11.79 -4.33 4.69
CA GLY A 141 11.61 -5.64 5.33
C GLY A 141 10.24 -6.32 5.12
N GLY A 142 9.36 -5.77 4.27
CA GLY A 142 8.03 -6.30 4.04
C GLY A 142 7.99 -7.73 3.42
N ARG A 143 6.83 -8.39 3.54
CA ARG A 143 6.58 -9.75 3.02
C ARG A 143 7.03 -9.87 1.55
N THR A 144 7.73 -10.95 1.21
CA THR A 144 8.21 -11.23 -0.15
C THR A 144 7.16 -11.88 -1.03
N LEU A 145 6.15 -12.52 -0.44
CA LEU A 145 5.11 -13.31 -1.11
C LEU A 145 4.56 -12.67 -2.39
N ILE A 146 4.18 -11.38 -2.36
CA ILE A 146 3.66 -10.67 -3.54
C ILE A 146 4.71 -10.61 -4.65
N ALA A 147 5.92 -10.15 -4.33
CA ALA A 147 6.98 -10.03 -5.33
C ALA A 147 7.35 -11.39 -5.91
N ASP A 148 7.57 -12.38 -5.05
CA ASP A 148 8.00 -13.72 -5.46
C ASP A 148 6.94 -14.40 -6.32
N THR A 149 5.66 -14.28 -5.94
CA THR A 149 4.56 -14.90 -6.69
C THR A 149 4.36 -14.21 -8.04
N LEU A 150 4.42 -12.89 -8.11
CA LEU A 150 4.26 -12.17 -9.39
C LEU A 150 5.45 -12.44 -10.32
N ALA A 151 6.67 -12.51 -9.79
CA ALA A 151 7.86 -12.90 -10.55
C ALA A 151 7.74 -14.34 -11.09
N ALA A 152 7.30 -15.29 -10.25
CA ALA A 152 7.06 -16.67 -10.66
C ALA A 152 5.98 -16.78 -11.77
N ARG A 153 5.07 -15.80 -11.87
CA ARG A 153 4.06 -15.69 -12.93
C ARG A 153 4.56 -14.97 -14.19
N GLY A 154 5.85 -14.63 -14.26
CA GLY A 154 6.52 -14.06 -15.43
C GLY A 154 6.70 -12.54 -15.41
N ALA A 155 6.35 -11.86 -14.31
CA ALA A 155 6.52 -10.42 -14.20
C ALA A 155 7.98 -10.02 -14.00
N THR A 156 8.40 -8.89 -14.57
CA THR A 156 9.60 -8.17 -14.12
C THR A 156 9.22 -7.27 -12.94
N ILE A 157 9.72 -7.57 -11.76
CA ILE A 157 9.35 -6.89 -10.51
C ILE A 157 10.41 -5.85 -10.13
N THR A 158 9.99 -4.60 -9.97
CA THR A 158 10.75 -3.59 -9.22
C THR A 158 10.16 -3.48 -7.83
N ARG A 159 10.96 -3.75 -6.78
CA ARG A 159 10.55 -3.49 -5.40
C ARG A 159 11.09 -2.14 -4.98
N LEU A 160 10.21 -1.32 -4.40
CA LEU A 160 10.59 -0.01 -3.91
C LEU A 160 10.12 0.14 -2.46
N ALA A 161 11.10 0.20 -1.56
CA ALA A 161 10.85 0.58 -0.18
C ALA A 161 10.71 2.11 -0.11
N VAL A 162 9.65 2.59 0.52
CA VAL A 162 9.39 4.04 0.64
C VAL A 162 9.28 4.51 2.09
N TYR A 163 9.29 3.58 3.04
CA TYR A 163 9.26 3.89 4.46
C TYR A 163 9.84 2.77 5.31
N ARG A 164 10.21 3.10 6.55
CA ARG A 164 10.60 2.16 7.62
C ARG A 164 9.68 2.28 8.85
N ARG A 165 9.74 1.29 9.73
CA ARG A 165 8.90 1.15 10.93
C ARG A 165 9.75 1.14 12.19
#